data_AF-A0A8J2L7S6-F1
#
_entry.id   AF-A0A8J2L7S6-F1
#
_cell.length_a   1.000
_cell.length_b   1.000
_cell.length_c   1.000
_cell.angle_alpha   90.00
_cell.angle_beta   90.00
_cell.angle_gamma   90.00
#
_symmetry.space_group_name_H-M   'P 1'
#
loop_
_entity.id
_entity.type
_entity.pdbx_description
1 polymer ?
#
loop_
_entity_poly.entity_id
_entity_poly.type
_entity_poly.pdbx_seq_one_letter_code
_entity_poly.pdbx_strand_id
1 'polypeptide(L)'
;KEILLGIPREDTAVGHFDDMILAFPIMTTIRRGHEFYTLSKSFVKFLTDFAVDERTSFMGEELEPVPEKGPMMYLDISKQPRLISPEFVSRFEFLRS
;
A
#
# COMPACT_ATOMS: atom_id res chain seq x y z
N LYS A 1 15.44 -7.12 13.63
CA LYS A 1 16.01 -6.43 12.44
C LYS A 1 15.16 -6.83 11.25
N GLU A 2 14.38 -5.91 10.70
CA GLU A 2 13.62 -6.16 9.47
C GLU A 2 14.60 -6.33 8.31
N ILE A 3 14.36 -7.37 7.51
CA ILE A 3 15.13 -7.65 6.30
C ILE A 3 14.15 -7.46 5.14
N LEU A 4 14.20 -6.29 4.53
CA LEU A 4 13.55 -6.01 3.23
C LEU A 4 14.56 -6.36 2.14
N LEU A 5 14.27 -7.34 1.28
CA LEU A 5 15.15 -7.77 0.17
C LEU A 5 16.62 -8.10 0.57
N GLY A 6 16.85 -8.58 1.80
CA GLY A 6 18.22 -8.89 2.25
C GLY A 6 18.99 -7.70 2.83
N ILE A 7 18.41 -6.50 2.89
CA ILE A 7 19.05 -5.29 3.42
C ILE A 7 18.48 -4.99 4.81
N PRO A 8 19.32 -4.93 5.87
CA PRO A 8 18.89 -4.43 7.17
C PRO A 8 18.60 -2.93 7.05
N ARG A 9 17.38 -2.52 7.40
CA ARG A 9 17.03 -1.09 7.52
C ARG A 9 17.00 -0.67 8.99
N GLU A 10 17.56 0.50 9.27
CA GLU A 10 17.53 1.16 10.58
C GLU A 10 16.39 2.19 10.67
N ASP A 11 15.77 2.54 9.53
CA ASP A 11 14.68 3.49 9.41
C ASP A 11 13.32 2.78 9.28
N THR A 12 12.30 3.35 9.92
CA THR A 12 10.91 2.87 9.91
C THR A 12 10.07 3.47 8.78
N ALA A 13 10.70 4.20 7.86
CA ALA A 13 10.04 4.85 6.74
C ALA A 13 9.88 3.88 5.56
N VAL A 14 8.77 4.01 4.83
CA VAL A 14 8.54 3.27 3.59
C VAL A 14 9.33 3.95 2.47
N GLY A 15 10.30 3.24 1.91
CA GLY A 15 11.08 3.67 0.76
C GLY A 15 10.41 3.33 -0.57
N HIS A 16 10.94 3.91 -1.64
CA HIS A 16 10.55 3.51 -2.99
C HIS A 16 10.92 2.04 -3.24
N PHE A 17 10.03 1.28 -3.88
CA PHE A 17 10.08 -0.17 -4.10
C PHE A 17 9.82 -1.08 -2.88
N ASP A 18 9.54 -0.55 -1.69
CA ASP A 18 9.21 -1.40 -0.53
C ASP A 18 7.86 -2.14 -0.72
N ASP A 19 6.98 -1.65 -1.58
CA ASP A 19 5.72 -2.28 -1.98
C ASP A 19 5.91 -3.56 -2.79
N MET A 20 7.01 -3.70 -3.54
CA MET A 20 7.35 -4.92 -4.28
C MET A 20 7.45 -6.14 -3.37
N ILE A 21 7.79 -5.93 -2.10
CA ILE A 21 7.99 -6.99 -1.12
C ILE A 21 6.64 -7.58 -0.68
N LEU A 22 5.58 -6.76 -0.74
CA LEU A 22 4.21 -7.20 -0.55
C LEU A 22 3.66 -7.90 -1.80
N ALA A 23 3.96 -7.38 -3.00
CA ALA A 23 3.47 -7.93 -4.27
C ALA A 23 4.11 -9.27 -4.65
N PHE A 24 5.38 -9.48 -4.30
CA PHE A 24 6.14 -10.65 -4.70
C PHE A 24 6.66 -11.44 -3.49
N PRO A 25 5.77 -12.12 -2.74
CA PRO A 25 6.14 -12.84 -1.52
C PRO A 25 7.16 -13.96 -1.73
N ILE A 26 7.33 -14.45 -2.97
CA ILE A 26 8.36 -15.45 -3.32
C ILE A 26 9.78 -14.84 -3.22
N MET A 27 9.91 -13.53 -3.42
CA MET A 27 11.20 -12.82 -3.36
C MET A 27 11.57 -12.38 -1.93
N THR A 28 10.78 -12.75 -0.92
CA THR A 28 10.91 -12.20 0.43
C THR A 28 10.83 -13.30 1.50
N THR A 29 11.12 -12.91 2.75
CA THR A 29 10.99 -13.79 3.93
C THR A 29 9.56 -13.81 4.49
N ILE A 30 8.60 -13.14 3.84
CA ILE A 30 7.21 -13.03 4.30
C ILE A 30 6.52 -14.38 4.12
N ARG A 31 6.50 -15.17 5.20
CA ARG A 31 5.84 -16.48 5.28
C ARG A 31 4.69 -16.45 6.27
N ARG A 32 3.86 -17.50 6.29
CA ARG A 32 2.80 -17.64 7.30
C ARG A 32 3.41 -17.50 8.70
N GLY A 33 2.81 -16.64 9.52
CA GLY A 33 3.33 -16.29 10.86
C GLY A 33 4.17 -15.00 10.89
N HIS A 34 4.63 -14.50 9.74
CA HIS A 34 5.26 -13.18 9.65
C HIS A 34 4.22 -12.07 9.85
N GLU A 35 4.61 -10.95 10.47
CA GLU A 35 3.69 -9.85 10.78
C GLU A 35 3.07 -9.17 9.56
N PHE A 36 3.76 -9.21 8.42
CA PHE A 36 3.28 -8.68 7.12
C PHE A 36 2.64 -9.74 6.24
N TYR A 37 2.49 -10.98 6.70
CA TYR A 37 1.91 -12.04 5.88
C TYR A 37 0.48 -11.71 5.43
N THR A 38 -0.34 -11.25 6.37
CA THR A 38 -1.71 -10.80 6.07
C THR A 38 -1.71 -9.60 5.14
N LEU A 39 -0.81 -8.64 5.35
CA LEU A 39 -0.71 -7.44 4.53
C LEU A 39 -0.33 -7.78 3.07
N SER A 40 0.70 -8.60 2.87
CA SER A 40 1.13 -9.07 1.55
C SER A 40 0.00 -9.83 0.84
N LYS A 41 -0.67 -10.77 1.54
CA LYS A 41 -1.79 -11.51 0.95
C LYS A 41 -2.94 -10.59 0.54
N SER A 42 -3.31 -9.63 1.39
CA SER A 42 -4.35 -8.65 1.10
C SER A 42 -3.97 -7.75 -0.08
N PHE A 43 -2.70 -7.35 -0.18
CA PHE A 43 -2.20 -6.51 -1.27
C PHE A 43 -2.23 -7.25 -2.62
N VAL A 44 -1.73 -8.49 -2.65
CA VAL A 44 -1.83 -9.35 -3.85
C VAL A 44 -3.29 -9.59 -4.22
N LYS A 45 -4.17 -9.84 -3.24
CA LYS A 45 -5.60 -10.00 -3.48
C LYS A 45 -6.20 -8.74 -4.11
N PHE A 46 -5.91 -7.56 -3.58
CA PHE A 46 -6.40 -6.30 -4.12
C PHE A 46 -5.98 -6.08 -5.58
N LEU A 47 -4.69 -6.28 -5.90
CA LEU A 47 -4.21 -6.14 -7.28
C LEU A 47 -4.86 -7.16 -8.24
N THR A 48 -5.06 -8.40 -7.76
CA THR A 48 -5.70 -9.45 -8.58
C THR A 48 -7.19 -9.24 -8.74
N ASP A 49 -7.91 -8.81 -7.69
CA ASP A 49 -9.32 -8.46 -7.77
C ASP A 49 -9.55 -7.30 -8.74
N PHE A 50 -8.68 -6.28 -8.72
CA PHE A 50 -8.73 -5.17 -9.66
C PHE A 50 -8.49 -5.64 -11.10
N ALA A 51 -7.50 -6.50 -11.33
CA ALA A 51 -7.20 -7.02 -12.66
C ALA A 51 -8.32 -7.91 -13.24
N VAL A 52 -9.12 -8.55 -12.40
CA VAL A 52 -10.18 -9.47 -12.83
C VAL A 52 -11.53 -8.77 -12.99
N ASP A 53 -11.94 -7.96 -12.01
CA ASP A 53 -13.29 -7.41 -11.89
C ASP A 53 -13.31 -5.88 -11.65
N GLU A 54 -12.18 -5.18 -11.79
CA GLU A 54 -12.04 -3.75 -11.47
C GLU A 54 -12.40 -3.40 -10.00
N ARG A 55 -12.43 -4.40 -9.10
CA ARG A 55 -12.74 -4.17 -7.69
C ARG A 55 -11.57 -3.53 -6.96
N THR A 56 -11.87 -2.51 -6.21
CA THR A 56 -10.90 -1.67 -5.48
C THR A 56 -11.12 -1.75 -3.97
N SER A 57 -11.45 -2.94 -3.46
CA SER A 57 -11.61 -3.17 -2.01
C SER A 57 -10.35 -3.77 -1.38
N PHE A 58 -9.86 -3.14 -0.33
CA PHE A 58 -8.71 -3.59 0.43
C PHE A 58 -9.06 -3.72 1.92
N MET A 59 -9.10 -4.97 2.40
CA MET A 59 -9.45 -5.31 3.79
C MET A 59 -10.73 -4.66 4.32
N GLY A 60 -11.74 -4.46 3.46
CA GLY A 60 -13.04 -3.89 3.82
C GLY A 60 -13.20 -2.41 3.49
N GLU A 61 -12.11 -1.70 3.20
CA GLU A 61 -12.17 -0.34 2.66
C GLU A 61 -12.34 -0.39 1.15
N GLU A 62 -13.22 0.46 0.60
CA GLU A 62 -13.51 0.51 -0.83
C GLU A 62 -13.08 1.86 -1.41
N LEU A 63 -12.22 1.82 -2.44
CA LEU A 63 -11.75 3.02 -3.11
C LEU A 63 -12.58 3.29 -4.36
N GLU A 64 -13.42 4.31 -4.30
CA GLU A 64 -14.19 4.75 -5.45
C GLU A 64 -13.28 5.28 -6.58
N PRO A 65 -13.70 5.18 -7.85
CA PRO A 65 -13.00 5.81 -8.97
C PRO A 65 -12.79 7.31 -8.74
N VAL A 66 -11.69 7.83 -9.30
CA VAL A 66 -11.37 9.26 -9.21
C VAL A 66 -12.49 10.07 -9.88
N PRO A 67 -13.16 10.99 -9.16
CA PRO A 67 -14.25 11.76 -9.73
C PRO A 67 -13.72 12.82 -10.71
N GLU A 68 -14.51 13.17 -11.72
CA GLU A 68 -14.17 14.28 -12.65
C GLU A 68 -14.07 15.63 -11.94
N LYS A 69 -14.83 15.80 -10.84
CA LYS A 69 -14.90 17.01 -10.03
C LYS A 69 -15.01 16.62 -8.56
N GLY A 70 -14.27 17.31 -7.69
CA GLY A 70 -14.31 17.10 -6.25
C GLY A 70 -12.97 16.64 -5.66
N PRO A 71 -12.93 16.33 -4.35
CA PRO A 71 -11.71 15.86 -3.72
C PRO A 71 -11.37 14.45 -4.21
N MET A 72 -10.13 14.27 -4.64
CA MET A 72 -9.55 12.95 -4.84
C MET A 72 -9.44 12.26 -3.47
N MET A 73 -9.60 10.94 -3.42
CA MET A 73 -9.34 10.15 -2.21
C MET A 73 -8.27 9.11 -2.53
N TYR A 74 -7.47 8.76 -1.54
CA TYR A 74 -6.46 7.71 -1.64
C TYR A 74 -6.74 6.62 -0.63
N LEU A 75 -6.35 5.40 -0.96
CA LEU A 75 -6.43 4.27 -0.07
C LEU A 75 -5.07 4.05 0.61
N ASP A 76 -5.03 4.14 1.95
CA ASP A 76 -3.85 3.85 2.77
C ASP A 76 -3.64 2.33 2.87
N ILE A 77 -2.59 1.82 2.22
CA ILE A 77 -2.21 0.41 2.25
C ILE A 77 -1.39 0.14 3.51
N SER A 78 -2.07 -0.19 4.60
CA SER A 78 -1.45 -0.47 5.89
C SER A 78 -2.16 -1.61 6.65
N LYS A 79 -1.69 -1.94 7.86
CA LYS A 79 -2.35 -2.91 8.76
C LYS A 79 -3.74 -2.43 9.22
N GLN A 80 -4.03 -1.13 9.09
CA GLN A 80 -5.31 -0.49 9.43
C GLN A 80 -5.69 0.46 8.27
N PRO A 81 -6.23 -0.09 7.18
CA PRO A 81 -6.51 0.71 6.00
C PRO A 81 -7.62 1.72 6.26
N ARG A 82 -7.56 2.81 5.50
CA ARG A 82 -8.53 3.91 5.53
C ARG A 82 -8.42 4.73 4.25
N LEU A 83 -9.49 5.43 3.91
CA LEU A 83 -9.45 6.47 2.90
C LEU A 83 -8.83 7.75 3.48
N ILE A 84 -7.92 8.37 2.75
CA ILE A 84 -7.25 9.61 3.12
C ILE A 84 -7.42 10.66 2.02
N SER A 85 -7.56 11.93 2.40
CA SER A 85 -7.69 13.04 1.46
C SER A 85 -6.31 13.64 1.09
N PRO A 86 -6.23 14.35 -0.05
CA PRO A 86 -5.07 15.09 -0.53
C PRO A 86 -4.60 16.22 0.38
N GLU A 87 -5.15 16.44 1.58
CA GLU A 87 -4.51 17.37 2.52
C GLU A 87 -3.09 16.92 2.89
N PHE A 88 -2.74 15.66 2.61
CA PHE A 88 -1.37 15.15 2.57
C PHE A 88 -0.50 15.71 1.39
N VAL A 89 -1.13 16.09 0.28
CA VAL A 89 -0.53 16.73 -0.92
C VAL A 89 -0.14 18.18 -0.67
N SER A 90 -0.69 18.85 0.35
CA SER A 90 -0.19 20.18 0.77
C SER A 90 1.32 20.17 1.08
N ARG A 91 1.87 19.02 1.49
CA ARG A 91 3.32 18.81 1.63
C ARG A 91 4.06 18.75 0.29
N PHE A 92 3.43 18.24 -0.77
CA PHE A 92 3.98 18.21 -2.12
C PHE A 92 3.99 19.58 -2.79
N GLU A 93 2.97 20.41 -2.55
CA GLU A 93 2.97 21.81 -3.01
C GLU A 93 4.00 22.67 -2.27
N PHE A 94 4.19 22.45 -0.97
CA PHE A 94 5.27 23.08 -0.20
C PHE A 94 6.67 22.74 -0.72
N LEU A 95 6.90 21.52 -1.21
CA LEU A 95 8.18 21.12 -1.82
C LEU A 95 8.40 21.69 -3.23
N ARG A 96 7.35 22.24 -3.85
CA ARG A 96 7.39 22.84 -5.19
C ARG A 96 7.66 24.35 -5.17
N SER A 97 7.46 25.02 -4.02
CA SER A 97 7.73 26.44 -3.78
C SER A 97 9.11 26.68 -3.18
#